data_AF-A0A256Z7G1-F1
#
_entry.id   AF-A0A256Z7G1-F1
#
_cell.length_a   1.000
_cell.length_b   1.000
_cell.length_c   1.000
_cell.angle_alpha   90.00
_cell.angle_beta   90.00
_cell.angle_gamma   90.00
#
_symmetry.space_group_name_H-M   'P 1'
#
loop_
_entity.id
_entity.type
_entity.pdbx_description
1 polymer ?
#
loop_
_entity_poly.entity_id
_entity_poly.type
_entity_poly.pdbx_seq_one_letter_code
_entity_poly.pdbx_strand_id
1 'polypeptide(L)'
;MVFTGKWPEDLKKVDGGEKMRASSVSLMVAAVMLLAALPLIAGDSFGEKTRMPPILQGVIDTYFETSASSYILGNVTIETEGTLVVTSGTTLYTDSSSIITVKGTLELRGEEDGIISFVPSNEEVFWKGIRVLEGGKITGTHFSIVNTETAISFSGAAITLDYGYIANSSAGLVVHTTPVEESSIMRLTFANITQDAVLLDSVDSLDVGYIKARGEVSSAIHLRACNNVTLHDLDIVISGAAGIYLERDNSQITIGRFLLEKSDAGVLESGIALYGNLNMVDISYGLIAEAGKAIYSLGPAICHNLTLSNLQIFSVSGALQLVADGKISLTNVSLMSSEEDAIAIEDASGPEGLVVDLYHIDFDFFGVQVSGDNATLILQDDVNITVIDEPLSTPLEGAHLTVTAEKRKVLFNDTLPVGWTLLKMPVYIWDASGGRAPKYSFTATAIRQGELLRQWNR
;
A
#
# COMPACT_ATOMS: atom_id res chain seq x y z
N MET A 1 29.89 15.82 21.00
CA MET A 1 28.65 16.46 21.49
C MET A 1 27.55 15.44 21.26
N VAL A 2 27.02 14.83 22.31
CA VAL A 2 26.07 13.71 22.23
C VAL A 2 24.65 14.28 22.16
N PHE A 3 23.88 13.94 21.12
CA PHE A 3 22.45 14.24 21.04
C PHE A 3 21.67 12.97 21.34
N THR A 4 21.13 12.86 22.56
CA THR A 4 20.09 11.89 22.92
C THR A 4 18.72 12.53 22.70
N GLY A 5 18.09 12.28 21.56
CA GLY A 5 16.72 12.73 21.28
C GLY A 5 15.74 11.57 21.38
N LYS A 6 14.92 11.54 22.44
CA LYS A 6 13.73 10.68 22.49
C LYS A 6 12.67 11.22 21.52
N TRP A 7 11.91 10.31 20.91
CA TRP A 7 10.69 10.61 20.13
C TRP A 7 9.67 11.41 20.97
N PRO A 8 9.00 12.44 20.43
CA PRO A 8 7.96 13.14 21.15
C PRO A 8 6.63 12.38 21.04
N GLU A 9 6.25 11.70 22.12
CA GLU A 9 4.84 11.50 22.45
C GLU A 9 4.30 12.88 22.88
N ASP A 10 3.57 13.57 22.00
CA ASP A 10 2.52 14.56 22.34
C ASP A 10 2.20 15.45 21.13
N LEU A 11 1.23 15.02 20.32
CA LEU A 11 0.44 15.91 19.45
C LEU A 11 -1.05 15.63 19.66
N LYS A 12 -1.55 15.96 20.85
CA LYS A 12 -2.97 16.21 21.07
C LYS A 12 -3.19 17.71 21.27
N LYS A 13 -4.00 18.28 20.37
CA LYS A 13 -4.64 19.61 20.39
C LYS A 13 -3.73 20.81 20.18
N VAL A 14 -3.77 21.35 18.96
CA VAL A 14 -3.73 22.81 18.73
C VAL A 14 -4.84 23.15 17.74
N ASP A 15 -5.90 23.76 18.26
CA ASP A 15 -6.90 24.49 17.48
C ASP A 15 -6.23 25.71 16.84
N GLY A 16 -6.55 25.98 15.57
CA GLY A 16 -6.19 27.22 14.90
C GLY A 16 -5.36 26.99 13.64
N GLY A 17 -6.00 27.17 12.49
CA GLY A 17 -5.36 27.04 11.19
C GLY A 17 -4.24 28.06 11.01
N GLU A 18 -3.02 27.56 10.88
CA GLU A 18 -1.99 28.13 10.02
C GLU A 18 -1.06 27.00 9.59
N LYS A 19 -0.91 26.87 8.26
CA LYS A 19 -0.09 25.87 7.57
C LYS A 19 1.37 25.95 8.03
N MET A 20 1.79 25.11 8.98
CA MET A 20 3.20 24.76 9.15
C MET A 20 3.63 23.81 8.03
N ARG A 21 3.94 24.39 6.86
CA ARG A 21 4.49 23.68 5.70
C ARG A 21 5.99 23.39 5.89
N ALA A 22 6.34 22.11 5.76
CA ALA A 22 7.51 21.60 5.01
C ALA A 22 8.94 22.13 5.29
N SER A 23 9.20 22.91 6.35
CA SER A 23 10.52 23.53 6.55
C SER A 23 11.52 22.70 7.37
N SER A 24 11.08 21.65 8.06
CA SER A 24 11.95 20.84 8.94
C SER A 24 12.67 19.70 8.19
N VAL A 25 12.03 19.14 7.16
CA VAL A 25 12.53 17.97 6.42
C VAL A 25 13.57 18.37 5.38
N SER A 26 13.37 19.49 4.68
CA SER A 26 14.40 20.06 3.80
C SER A 26 15.68 20.44 4.55
N LEU A 27 15.59 20.75 5.85
CA LEU A 27 16.76 21.04 6.68
C LEU A 27 17.54 19.77 7.07
N MET A 28 16.84 18.64 7.30
CA MET A 28 17.49 17.35 7.60
C MET A 28 18.12 16.71 6.36
N VAL A 29 17.46 16.76 5.20
CA VAL A 29 18.02 16.28 3.93
C VAL A 29 19.24 17.13 3.52
N ALA A 30 19.17 18.45 3.72
CA ALA A 30 20.31 19.33 3.50
C ALA A 30 21.47 19.08 4.49
N ALA A 31 21.19 18.77 5.76
CA ALA A 31 22.22 18.48 6.75
C ALA A 31 22.98 17.16 6.46
N VAL A 32 22.29 16.12 5.98
CA VAL A 32 22.92 14.86 5.59
C VAL A 32 23.72 15.02 4.29
N MET A 33 23.19 15.75 3.30
CA MET A 33 23.90 16.05 2.06
C MET A 33 25.14 16.94 2.27
N LEU A 34 25.08 17.93 3.18
CA LEU A 34 26.20 18.83 3.46
C LEU A 34 27.35 18.14 4.23
N LEU A 35 27.05 17.10 5.01
CA LEU A 35 28.06 16.26 5.65
C LEU A 35 28.79 15.34 4.66
N ALA A 36 28.12 14.96 3.56
CA ALA A 36 28.74 14.17 2.48
C ALA A 36 29.61 15.01 1.52
N ALA A 37 29.45 16.34 1.52
CA ALA A 37 30.05 17.24 0.52
C ALA A 37 31.22 18.11 1.02
N LEU A 38 31.73 17.91 2.25
CA LEU A 38 32.91 18.67 2.71
C LEU A 38 34.21 18.06 2.16
N PRO A 39 35.00 18.76 1.33
CA PRO A 39 36.36 18.35 1.06
C PRO A 39 37.18 18.54 2.33
N LEU A 40 37.70 17.44 2.89
CA LEU A 40 38.70 17.49 3.95
C LEU A 40 39.93 18.26 3.44
N ILE A 41 40.05 19.53 3.81
CA ILE A 41 41.31 20.28 3.78
C ILE A 41 41.58 20.76 5.20
N ALA A 42 42.35 19.97 5.94
CA ALA A 42 43.21 20.42 7.02
C ALA A 42 44.39 19.44 7.10
N GLY A 43 45.60 19.99 7.04
CA GLY A 43 46.84 19.30 6.73
C GLY A 43 47.45 18.47 7.86
N ASP A 44 48.23 17.48 7.39
CA ASP A 44 49.46 16.91 7.94
C ASP A 44 49.56 16.60 9.43
N SER A 45 49.65 15.31 9.77
CA SER A 45 50.96 14.66 9.96
C SER A 45 50.85 13.19 10.38
N PHE A 46 51.88 12.42 10.00
CA PHE A 46 52.24 11.05 10.41
C PHE A 46 51.65 9.86 9.62
N GLY A 47 52.27 9.59 8.47
CA GLY A 47 53.04 8.34 8.36
C GLY A 47 52.30 7.01 8.11
N GLU A 48 51.04 7.02 7.69
CA GLU A 48 50.41 5.82 7.15
C GLU A 48 50.51 5.85 5.63
N LYS A 49 51.20 4.86 5.03
CA LYS A 49 51.13 4.63 3.59
C LYS A 49 49.64 4.60 3.23
N THR A 50 49.19 5.49 2.35
CA THR A 50 47.88 5.48 1.73
C THR A 50 47.69 4.14 1.02
N ARG A 51 47.27 3.12 1.77
CA ARG A 51 46.83 1.85 1.21
C ARG A 51 45.55 2.20 0.47
N MET A 52 45.55 1.95 -0.84
CA MET A 52 44.31 1.99 -1.60
C MET A 52 43.29 1.13 -0.87
N PRO A 53 42.01 1.55 -0.78
CA PRO A 53 40.98 0.73 -0.17
C PRO A 53 41.01 -0.68 -0.80
N PRO A 54 40.84 -1.73 0.00
CA PRO A 54 40.88 -3.10 -0.52
C PRO A 54 39.87 -3.29 -1.64
N ILE A 55 40.23 -4.09 -2.65
CA ILE A 55 39.33 -4.46 -3.74
C ILE A 55 38.66 -5.78 -3.36
N LEU A 56 37.33 -5.81 -3.39
CA LEU A 56 36.53 -7.01 -3.26
C LEU A 56 36.04 -7.42 -4.65
N GLN A 57 36.56 -8.53 -5.17
CA GLN A 57 36.23 -9.03 -6.50
C GLN A 57 36.41 -10.56 -6.54
N GLY A 58 35.62 -11.24 -7.37
CA GLY A 58 35.81 -12.66 -7.67
C GLY A 58 34.95 -13.56 -6.80
N VAL A 59 35.51 -14.70 -6.40
CA VAL A 59 34.77 -15.77 -5.73
C VAL A 59 35.13 -15.83 -4.25
N ILE A 60 34.10 -15.93 -3.40
CA ILE A 60 34.18 -16.21 -1.98
C ILE A 60 33.60 -17.61 -1.77
N ASP A 61 34.46 -18.60 -1.58
CA ASP A 61 34.12 -20.02 -1.41
C ASP A 61 34.32 -20.52 0.03
N THR A 62 34.73 -19.62 0.92
CA THR A 62 34.98 -19.84 2.34
C THR A 62 34.52 -18.62 3.15
N TYR A 63 34.85 -18.56 4.43
CA TYR A 63 34.55 -17.41 5.27
C TYR A 63 35.44 -16.20 4.94
N PHE A 64 34.82 -15.05 4.67
CA PHE A 64 35.47 -13.77 4.52
C PHE A 64 34.68 -12.69 5.24
N GLU A 65 35.36 -11.93 6.09
CA GLU A 65 34.80 -10.81 6.84
C GLU A 65 35.53 -9.53 6.46
N THR A 66 34.76 -8.48 6.18
CA THR A 66 35.31 -7.15 5.90
C THR A 66 34.71 -6.10 6.82
N SER A 67 35.62 -5.31 7.40
CA SER A 67 35.33 -4.11 8.18
C SER A 67 35.98 -2.86 7.57
N ALA A 68 36.62 -3.01 6.41
CA ALA A 68 37.30 -1.93 5.72
C ALA A 68 36.46 -1.48 4.54
N SER A 69 36.25 -0.17 4.40
CA SER A 69 35.62 0.36 3.20
C SER A 69 36.41 -0.07 1.97
N SER A 70 35.73 -0.68 0.99
CA SER A 70 36.34 -1.44 -0.11
C SER A 70 35.73 -1.04 -1.45
N TYR A 71 36.48 -1.18 -2.54
CA TYR A 71 35.93 -1.09 -3.89
C TYR A 71 35.51 -2.47 -4.37
N ILE A 72 34.25 -2.59 -4.79
CA ILE A 72 33.75 -3.71 -5.57
C ILE A 72 33.95 -3.35 -7.04
N LEU A 73 34.96 -3.98 -7.65
CA LEU A 73 35.27 -3.82 -9.07
C LEU A 73 34.81 -5.09 -9.79
N GLY A 74 33.74 -5.00 -10.55
CA GLY A 74 33.09 -6.14 -11.20
C GLY A 74 32.31 -7.06 -10.27
N ASN A 75 32.19 -8.34 -10.66
CA ASN A 75 31.30 -9.28 -9.98
C ASN A 75 31.95 -9.90 -8.74
N VAL A 76 31.15 -10.00 -7.66
CA VAL A 76 31.46 -10.80 -6.48
C VAL A 76 30.47 -11.95 -6.43
N THR A 77 30.97 -13.17 -6.29
CA THR A 77 30.14 -14.38 -6.12
C THR A 77 30.47 -15.04 -4.80
N ILE A 78 29.48 -15.14 -3.92
CA ILE A 78 29.55 -15.95 -2.71
C ILE A 78 29.03 -17.33 -3.10
N GLU A 79 29.93 -18.30 -3.26
CA GLU A 79 29.56 -19.68 -3.61
C GLU A 79 28.86 -20.38 -2.44
N THR A 80 28.27 -21.55 -2.67
CA THR A 80 27.39 -22.25 -1.71
C THR A 80 28.01 -22.43 -0.32
N GLU A 81 29.30 -22.75 -0.22
CA GLU A 81 30.02 -22.90 1.06
C GLU A 81 30.63 -21.58 1.57
N GLY A 82 30.56 -20.52 0.76
CA GLY A 82 31.10 -19.21 1.05
C GLY A 82 30.23 -18.41 2.02
N THR A 83 30.88 -17.60 2.83
CA THR A 83 30.22 -16.62 3.71
C THR A 83 30.92 -15.29 3.60
N LEU A 84 30.20 -14.24 3.20
CA LEU A 84 30.66 -12.86 3.28
C LEU A 84 29.98 -12.16 4.45
N VAL A 85 30.77 -11.67 5.40
CA VAL A 85 30.31 -10.82 6.49
C VAL A 85 30.79 -9.39 6.24
N VAL A 86 29.86 -8.45 6.20
CA VAL A 86 30.13 -7.00 6.15
C VAL A 86 29.76 -6.43 7.51
N THR A 87 30.71 -5.77 8.17
CA THR A 87 30.50 -5.27 9.53
C THR A 87 30.05 -3.81 9.55
N SER A 88 29.45 -3.41 10.66
CA SER A 88 29.08 -2.04 11.02
C SER A 88 30.08 -0.96 10.56
N GLY A 89 29.55 0.12 9.99
CA GLY A 89 30.30 1.28 9.50
C GLY A 89 31.06 1.09 8.17
N THR A 90 30.95 -0.08 7.54
CA THR A 90 31.66 -0.36 6.27
C THR A 90 30.96 0.29 5.07
N THR A 91 31.74 0.96 4.22
CA THR A 91 31.27 1.46 2.91
C THR A 91 31.85 0.63 1.76
N LEU A 92 30.97 0.05 0.95
CA LEU A 92 31.34 -0.70 -0.25
C LEU A 92 31.03 0.16 -1.49
N TYR A 93 32.10 0.58 -2.18
CA TYR A 93 32.02 1.39 -3.38
C TYR A 93 31.87 0.49 -4.61
N THR A 94 30.77 0.60 -5.34
CA THR A 94 30.44 -0.30 -6.47
C THR A 94 30.74 0.36 -7.83
N ASP A 95 31.06 -0.42 -8.85
CA ASP A 95 31.05 0.07 -10.24
C ASP A 95 29.71 -0.27 -10.93
N SER A 96 29.47 0.34 -12.09
CA SER A 96 28.22 0.15 -12.84
C SER A 96 27.96 -1.29 -13.30
N SER A 97 29.01 -2.07 -13.47
CA SER A 97 28.93 -3.46 -13.90
C SER A 97 28.76 -4.43 -12.74
N SER A 98 28.98 -3.95 -11.51
CA SER A 98 29.09 -4.75 -10.30
C SER A 98 27.76 -5.38 -9.94
N ILE A 99 27.83 -6.66 -9.58
CA ILE A 99 26.75 -7.43 -8.99
C ILE A 99 27.32 -8.31 -7.89
N ILE A 100 26.62 -8.40 -6.78
CA ILE A 100 26.92 -9.37 -5.72
C ILE A 100 25.95 -10.53 -5.89
N THR A 101 26.47 -11.67 -6.34
CA THR A 101 25.70 -12.90 -6.49
C THR A 101 25.89 -13.79 -5.26
N VAL A 102 24.80 -14.17 -4.60
CA VAL A 102 24.81 -14.91 -3.34
C VAL A 102 24.21 -16.30 -3.56
N LYS A 103 25.04 -17.34 -3.50
CA LYS A 103 24.64 -18.75 -3.46
C LYS A 103 24.89 -19.38 -2.09
N GLY A 104 25.84 -18.85 -1.33
CA GLY A 104 26.09 -19.16 0.07
C GLY A 104 25.41 -18.14 0.99
N THR A 105 26.18 -17.55 1.91
CA THR A 105 25.63 -16.62 2.92
C THR A 105 26.21 -15.22 2.80
N LEU A 106 25.34 -14.20 2.79
CA LEU A 106 25.69 -12.79 2.96
C LEU A 106 25.14 -12.28 4.30
N GLU A 107 26.02 -11.82 5.19
CA GLU A 107 25.64 -11.23 6.47
C GLU A 107 26.01 -9.74 6.53
N LEU A 108 25.02 -8.86 6.68
CA LEU A 108 25.19 -7.42 6.91
C LEU A 108 24.94 -7.13 8.39
N ARG A 109 26.02 -6.99 9.16
CA ARG A 109 25.97 -6.78 10.62
C ARG A 109 26.13 -5.30 10.95
N GLY A 110 25.18 -4.48 10.47
CA GLY A 110 25.16 -3.03 10.73
C GLY A 110 24.65 -2.70 12.14
N GLU A 111 24.89 -1.46 12.56
CA GLU A 111 24.38 -0.90 13.82
C GLU A 111 23.77 0.49 13.57
N GLU A 112 22.97 1.00 14.52
CA GLU A 112 22.30 2.30 14.39
C GLU A 112 23.28 3.47 14.13
N ASP A 113 24.44 3.44 14.78
CA ASP A 113 25.53 4.40 14.63
C ASP A 113 26.60 3.97 13.61
N GLY A 114 26.44 2.80 13.00
CA GLY A 114 27.37 2.20 12.05
C GLY A 114 26.66 1.53 10.87
N ILE A 115 25.97 2.35 10.08
CA ILE A 115 25.24 1.88 8.89
C ILE A 115 26.21 1.34 7.84
N ILE A 116 25.94 0.13 7.34
CA ILE A 116 26.66 -0.42 6.18
C ILE A 116 26.14 0.26 4.92
N SER A 117 27.03 0.79 4.08
CA SER A 117 26.63 1.58 2.90
C SER A 117 27.16 0.97 1.61
N PHE A 118 26.26 0.66 0.67
CA PHE A 118 26.59 0.31 -0.71
C PHE A 118 26.33 1.52 -1.60
N VAL A 119 27.40 2.12 -2.11
CA VAL A 119 27.34 3.36 -2.88
C VAL A 119 28.07 3.18 -4.21
N PRO A 120 27.54 3.66 -5.34
CA PRO A 120 28.31 3.62 -6.57
C PRO A 120 29.51 4.56 -6.45
N SER A 121 30.61 4.19 -7.10
CA SER A 121 31.84 4.99 -7.19
C SER A 121 31.61 6.26 -8.02
N ASN A 122 30.55 6.28 -8.84
CA ASN A 122 30.06 7.43 -9.57
C ASN A 122 28.54 7.54 -9.35
N GLU A 123 28.10 8.63 -8.74
CA GLU A 123 26.69 8.89 -8.40
C GLU A 123 25.75 8.92 -9.61
N GLU A 124 26.27 9.19 -10.81
CA GLU A 124 25.47 9.21 -12.05
C GLU A 124 25.18 7.82 -12.60
N VAL A 125 25.70 6.76 -11.99
CA VAL A 125 25.60 5.41 -12.54
C VAL A 125 24.90 4.45 -11.59
N PHE A 126 24.05 3.62 -12.20
CA PHE A 126 23.37 2.53 -11.53
C PHE A 126 24.26 1.28 -11.55
N TRP A 127 24.41 0.61 -10.40
CA TRP A 127 25.00 -0.72 -10.34
C TRP A 127 23.90 -1.79 -10.24
N LYS A 128 24.22 -3.07 -10.43
CA LYS A 128 23.18 -4.10 -10.59
C LYS A 128 22.54 -4.57 -9.28
N GLY A 129 23.14 -4.23 -8.14
CA GLY A 129 22.66 -4.60 -6.81
C GLY A 129 23.05 -6.01 -6.35
N ILE A 130 22.25 -6.55 -5.44
CA ILE A 130 22.47 -7.85 -4.79
C ILE A 130 21.46 -8.87 -5.34
N ARG A 131 21.96 -10.02 -5.79
CA ARG A 131 21.14 -11.11 -6.30
C ARG A 131 21.39 -12.38 -5.48
N VAL A 132 20.38 -12.79 -4.72
CA VAL A 132 20.40 -14.04 -3.95
C VAL A 132 19.73 -15.13 -4.77
N LEU A 133 20.49 -16.17 -5.10
CA LEU A 133 20.00 -17.29 -5.89
C LEU A 133 19.41 -18.37 -4.98
N GLU A 134 18.75 -19.35 -5.61
CA GLU A 134 18.17 -20.50 -4.91
C GLU A 134 19.19 -21.19 -4.00
N GLY A 135 18.79 -21.46 -2.76
CA GLY A 135 19.66 -22.01 -1.72
C GLY A 135 20.58 -21.00 -1.02
N GLY A 136 20.69 -19.77 -1.53
CA GLY A 136 21.42 -18.70 -0.88
C GLY A 136 20.69 -18.11 0.34
N LYS A 137 21.43 -17.40 1.18
CA LYS A 137 20.92 -16.72 2.37
C LYS A 137 21.45 -15.29 2.45
N ILE A 138 20.55 -14.35 2.78
CA ILE A 138 20.93 -13.00 3.19
C ILE A 138 20.31 -12.68 4.55
N THR A 139 21.14 -12.19 5.47
CA THR A 139 20.69 -11.59 6.73
C THR A 139 21.28 -10.21 6.84
N GLY A 140 20.46 -9.18 7.07
CA GLY A 140 20.97 -7.82 7.13
C GLY A 140 20.22 -6.94 8.11
N THR A 141 20.97 -6.14 8.86
CA THR A 141 20.43 -5.07 9.70
C THR A 141 21.21 -3.76 9.47
N HIS A 142 20.53 -2.62 9.55
CA HIS A 142 21.13 -1.27 9.46
C HIS A 142 22.05 -1.11 8.24
N PHE A 143 21.45 -1.20 7.05
CA PHE A 143 22.17 -1.07 5.79
C PHE A 143 21.51 -0.04 4.87
N SER A 144 22.31 0.51 3.95
CA SER A 144 21.91 1.46 2.94
C SER A 144 22.37 0.99 1.56
N ILE A 145 21.46 0.95 0.58
CA ILE A 145 21.76 0.62 -0.81
C ILE A 145 21.18 1.71 -1.70
N VAL A 146 22.02 2.34 -2.52
CA VAL A 146 21.58 3.42 -3.42
C VAL A 146 22.02 3.20 -4.85
N ASN A 147 21.29 3.84 -5.78
CA ASN A 147 21.60 3.90 -7.21
C ASN A 147 21.78 2.51 -7.83
N THR A 148 20.74 1.67 -7.74
CA THR A 148 20.74 0.31 -8.30
C THR A 148 19.70 0.10 -9.38
N GLU A 149 19.98 -0.77 -10.35
CA GLU A 149 18.95 -1.32 -11.23
C GLU A 149 17.89 -2.05 -10.38
N THR A 150 18.32 -2.99 -9.53
CA THR A 150 17.48 -3.62 -8.51
C THR A 150 18.30 -3.78 -7.25
N ALA A 151 17.87 -3.20 -6.12
CA ALA A 151 18.73 -3.16 -4.93
C ALA A 151 18.97 -4.56 -4.39
N ILE A 152 17.91 -5.33 -4.18
CA ILE A 152 17.97 -6.72 -3.72
C ILE A 152 16.93 -7.54 -4.50
N SER A 153 17.38 -8.63 -5.13
CA SER A 153 16.52 -9.62 -5.77
C SER A 153 16.78 -11.02 -5.23
N PHE A 154 15.74 -11.82 -5.06
CA PHE A 154 15.90 -13.21 -4.62
C PHE A 154 14.85 -14.18 -5.18
N SER A 155 15.26 -15.45 -5.27
CA SER A 155 14.44 -16.56 -5.76
C SER A 155 14.82 -17.84 -5.01
N GLY A 156 13.87 -18.43 -4.28
CA GLY A 156 14.06 -19.68 -3.52
C GLY A 156 15.16 -19.58 -2.45
N ALA A 157 15.28 -18.42 -1.80
CA ALA A 157 16.37 -18.10 -0.88
C ALA A 157 15.85 -17.74 0.53
N ALA A 158 16.71 -17.82 1.54
CA ALA A 158 16.40 -17.38 2.90
C ALA A 158 16.67 -15.88 3.05
N ILE A 159 15.72 -15.12 3.59
CA ILE A 159 15.87 -13.68 3.76
C ILE A 159 15.47 -13.19 5.15
N THR A 160 16.39 -12.50 5.81
CA THR A 160 16.09 -11.77 7.04
C THR A 160 16.63 -10.36 6.90
N LEU A 161 15.78 -9.40 6.55
CA LEU A 161 16.18 -8.00 6.44
C LEU A 161 15.47 -7.14 7.47
N ASP A 162 16.23 -6.22 8.04
CA ASP A 162 15.79 -5.33 9.08
C ASP A 162 16.47 -3.97 9.00
N TYR A 163 15.78 -2.87 9.34
CA TYR A 163 16.35 -1.52 9.34
C TYR A 163 17.15 -1.16 8.07
N GLY A 164 16.60 -1.46 6.90
CA GLY A 164 17.24 -1.16 5.60
C GLY A 164 16.76 0.17 5.02
N TYR A 165 17.65 0.87 4.33
CA TYR A 165 17.34 2.05 3.52
C TYR A 165 17.73 1.79 2.05
N ILE A 166 16.77 1.92 1.15
CA ILE A 166 16.99 1.71 -0.29
C ILE A 166 16.50 2.95 -1.04
N ALA A 167 17.36 3.55 -1.87
CA ALA A 167 16.97 4.77 -2.56
C ALA A 167 17.51 4.92 -3.97
N ASN A 168 16.88 5.83 -4.73
CA ASN A 168 17.30 6.26 -6.07
C ASN A 168 17.58 5.07 -6.99
N SER A 169 16.72 4.06 -6.95
CA SER A 169 16.93 2.78 -7.64
C SER A 169 15.77 2.51 -8.60
N SER A 170 15.96 1.66 -9.61
CA SER A 170 14.84 1.34 -10.50
C SER A 170 13.83 0.45 -9.79
N ALA A 171 14.28 -0.63 -9.14
CA ALA A 171 13.48 -1.43 -8.23
C ALA A 171 14.15 -1.55 -6.86
N GLY A 172 13.35 -1.64 -5.80
CA GLY A 172 13.83 -1.81 -4.43
C GLY A 172 14.10 -3.28 -4.10
N LEU A 173 13.07 -3.97 -3.60
CA LEU A 173 13.11 -5.37 -3.21
C LEU A 173 12.27 -6.21 -4.18
N VAL A 174 12.85 -7.24 -4.79
CA VAL A 174 12.15 -8.12 -5.73
C VAL A 174 12.24 -9.58 -5.28
N VAL A 175 11.08 -10.24 -5.18
CA VAL A 175 10.90 -11.61 -4.71
C VAL A 175 10.19 -12.40 -5.80
N HIS A 176 10.82 -13.44 -6.37
CA HIS A 176 10.25 -14.19 -7.50
C HIS A 176 9.61 -15.54 -7.14
N THR A 177 9.84 -16.03 -5.93
CA THR A 177 9.35 -17.33 -5.46
C THR A 177 9.33 -17.32 -3.94
N THR A 178 8.52 -18.19 -3.34
CA THR A 178 8.41 -18.36 -1.89
C THR A 178 9.79 -18.50 -1.24
N PRO A 179 10.13 -17.62 -0.28
CA PRO A 179 11.36 -17.77 0.50
C PRO A 179 11.33 -19.06 1.31
N VAL A 180 12.50 -19.63 1.60
CA VAL A 180 12.56 -20.79 2.50
C VAL A 180 12.21 -20.38 3.95
N GLU A 181 11.89 -21.36 4.80
CA GLU A 181 11.43 -21.16 6.18
C GLU A 181 12.28 -20.13 6.96
N GLU A 182 11.63 -19.39 7.87
CA GLU A 182 12.21 -18.32 8.72
C GLU A 182 12.55 -16.98 8.02
N SER A 183 11.95 -16.72 6.86
CA SER A 183 12.15 -15.44 6.18
C SER A 183 11.32 -14.30 6.80
N SER A 184 11.92 -13.12 6.96
CA SER A 184 11.28 -11.93 7.50
C SER A 184 11.79 -10.65 6.85
N ILE A 185 10.89 -9.75 6.46
CA ILE A 185 11.22 -8.43 5.94
C ILE A 185 10.62 -7.40 6.87
N MET A 186 11.48 -6.68 7.58
CA MET A 186 11.07 -5.73 8.62
C MET A 186 11.75 -4.38 8.40
N ARG A 187 11.02 -3.30 8.71
CA ARG A 187 11.58 -1.95 8.86
C ARG A 187 12.44 -1.49 7.68
N LEU A 188 11.90 -1.64 6.48
CA LEU A 188 12.56 -1.15 5.26
C LEU A 188 12.01 0.21 4.86
N THR A 189 12.90 1.12 4.49
CA THR A 189 12.56 2.44 3.95
C THR A 189 13.00 2.53 2.50
N PHE A 190 12.08 2.92 1.63
CA PHE A 190 12.28 3.14 0.21
C PHE A 190 12.07 4.60 -0.15
N ALA A 191 12.96 5.16 -0.97
CA ALA A 191 12.84 6.54 -1.45
C ALA A 191 13.23 6.67 -2.92
N ASN A 192 12.42 7.37 -3.72
CA ASN A 192 12.68 7.63 -5.15
C ASN A 192 12.97 6.34 -5.93
N ILE A 193 12.01 5.43 -5.97
CA ILE A 193 12.13 4.15 -6.68
C ILE A 193 11.32 4.25 -7.97
N THR A 194 11.92 4.12 -9.14
CA THR A 194 11.20 4.46 -10.39
C THR A 194 10.17 3.41 -10.82
N GLN A 195 10.29 2.16 -10.34
CA GLN A 195 9.35 1.06 -10.56
C GLN A 195 8.70 0.67 -9.21
N ASP A 196 8.93 -0.56 -8.75
CA ASP A 196 8.33 -1.11 -7.54
C ASP A 196 9.29 -1.01 -6.35
N ALA A 197 8.83 -0.46 -5.22
CA ALA A 197 9.62 -0.45 -4.00
C ALA A 197 9.73 -1.88 -3.43
N VAL A 198 8.62 -2.62 -3.41
CA VAL A 198 8.57 -4.05 -3.10
C VAL A 198 7.74 -4.75 -4.16
N LEU A 199 8.33 -5.71 -4.87
CA LEU A 199 7.64 -6.64 -5.78
C LEU A 199 7.69 -8.05 -5.19
N LEU A 200 6.53 -8.62 -4.91
CA LEU A 200 6.34 -10.02 -4.59
C LEU A 200 5.70 -10.69 -5.81
N ASP A 201 6.38 -11.65 -6.43
CA ASP A 201 5.93 -12.38 -7.60
C ASP A 201 5.98 -13.87 -7.28
N SER A 202 4.85 -14.57 -7.39
CA SER A 202 4.74 -16.02 -7.17
C SER A 202 5.18 -16.48 -5.76
N VAL A 203 4.74 -15.76 -4.72
CA VAL A 203 5.05 -16.04 -3.30
C VAL A 203 3.86 -16.71 -2.62
N ASP A 204 4.06 -17.89 -2.04
CA ASP A 204 2.98 -18.71 -1.44
C ASP A 204 2.70 -18.41 0.04
N SER A 205 3.65 -17.80 0.74
CA SER A 205 3.50 -17.39 2.14
C SER A 205 4.62 -16.44 2.53
N LEU A 206 4.27 -15.26 3.03
CA LEU A 206 5.26 -14.29 3.53
C LEU A 206 4.59 -13.24 4.41
N ASP A 207 5.20 -12.96 5.55
CA ASP A 207 4.85 -11.82 6.38
C ASP A 207 5.84 -10.68 6.15
N VAL A 208 5.31 -9.54 5.72
CA VAL A 208 6.08 -8.30 5.51
C VAL A 208 5.68 -7.32 6.60
N GLY A 209 6.65 -6.95 7.44
CA GLY A 209 6.45 -5.95 8.50
C GLY A 209 6.61 -4.52 7.99
N TYR A 210 6.87 -3.60 8.93
CA TYR A 210 6.89 -2.15 8.68
C TYR A 210 7.64 -1.77 7.38
N ILE A 211 6.90 -1.29 6.38
CA ILE A 211 7.44 -0.73 5.14
C ILE A 211 7.14 0.77 5.11
N LYS A 212 8.19 1.55 4.86
CA LYS A 212 8.08 2.97 4.61
C LYS A 212 8.43 3.27 3.16
N ALA A 213 7.55 3.90 2.40
CA ALA A 213 7.85 4.35 1.04
C ALA A 213 7.61 5.86 0.91
N ARG A 214 8.53 6.57 0.23
CA ARG A 214 8.50 8.03 0.06
C ARG A 214 8.89 8.48 -1.35
N GLY A 215 8.26 9.56 -1.82
CA GLY A 215 8.65 10.26 -3.04
C GLY A 215 8.02 9.69 -4.30
N GLU A 216 8.71 9.80 -5.43
CA GLU A 216 8.24 9.23 -6.69
C GLU A 216 8.44 7.71 -6.68
N VAL A 217 7.33 6.97 -6.72
CA VAL A 217 7.30 5.51 -6.73
C VAL A 217 6.16 5.04 -7.62
N SER A 218 6.44 4.20 -8.64
CA SER A 218 5.38 3.70 -9.51
C SER A 218 4.38 2.85 -8.72
N SER A 219 4.88 1.88 -7.96
CA SER A 219 4.11 1.17 -6.95
C SER A 219 4.92 0.96 -5.65
N ALA A 220 4.34 1.26 -4.48
CA ALA A 220 5.07 1.00 -3.23
C ALA A 220 5.16 -0.50 -2.95
N ILE A 221 4.07 -1.23 -3.15
CA ILE A 221 4.02 -2.68 -3.01
C ILE A 221 3.23 -3.28 -4.18
N HIS A 222 3.84 -4.17 -4.94
CA HIS A 222 3.23 -4.95 -6.00
C HIS A 222 3.22 -6.42 -5.61
N LEU A 223 2.04 -7.04 -5.52
CA LEU A 223 1.87 -8.47 -5.37
C LEU A 223 1.36 -9.07 -6.67
N ARG A 224 2.09 -10.03 -7.23
CA ARG A 224 1.75 -10.77 -8.44
C ARG A 224 1.66 -12.26 -8.13
N ALA A 225 0.52 -12.90 -8.39
CA ALA A 225 0.35 -14.35 -8.20
C ALA A 225 0.77 -14.85 -6.81
N CYS A 226 0.46 -14.09 -5.77
CA CYS A 226 0.81 -14.39 -4.39
C CYS A 226 -0.33 -15.10 -3.64
N ASN A 227 0.04 -15.98 -2.72
CA ASN A 227 -0.88 -16.63 -1.80
C ASN A 227 -0.42 -16.37 -0.35
N ASN A 228 -1.37 -16.27 0.59
CA ASN A 228 -1.10 -16.18 2.03
C ASN A 228 -0.02 -15.14 2.41
N VAL A 229 -0.15 -13.91 1.88
CA VAL A 229 0.77 -12.80 2.19
C VAL A 229 0.10 -11.82 3.15
N THR A 230 0.82 -11.50 4.23
CA THR A 230 0.40 -10.49 5.20
C THR A 230 1.30 -9.27 5.13
N LEU A 231 0.70 -8.09 4.99
CA LEU A 231 1.39 -6.80 5.07
C LEU A 231 1.02 -6.10 6.38
N HIS A 232 2.02 -5.70 7.16
CA HIS A 232 1.83 -5.06 8.46
C HIS A 232 2.48 -3.68 8.51
N ASP A 233 1.79 -2.73 9.16
CA ASP A 233 2.30 -1.41 9.52
C ASP A 233 2.94 -0.66 8.33
N LEU A 234 2.14 -0.36 7.31
CA LEU A 234 2.61 0.36 6.13
C LEU A 234 2.55 1.86 6.34
N ASP A 235 3.59 2.57 5.93
CA ASP A 235 3.66 4.03 5.94
C ASP A 235 4.13 4.52 4.57
N ILE A 236 3.19 4.82 3.68
CA ILE A 236 3.45 5.09 2.26
C ILE A 236 2.96 6.50 1.94
N VAL A 237 3.89 7.37 1.54
CA VAL A 237 3.59 8.73 1.07
C VAL A 237 4.28 8.96 -0.26
N ILE A 238 3.57 8.70 -1.36
CA ILE A 238 4.17 8.60 -2.69
C ILE A 238 3.41 9.41 -3.75
N SER A 239 4.09 9.66 -4.87
CA SER A 239 3.46 10.01 -6.13
C SER A 239 3.75 8.91 -7.16
N GLY A 240 2.71 8.43 -7.83
CA GLY A 240 2.78 7.37 -8.83
C GLY A 240 1.45 6.69 -9.07
N ALA A 241 1.50 5.47 -9.59
CA ALA A 241 0.32 4.75 -10.08
C ALA A 241 -0.48 4.14 -8.91
N ALA A 242 0.18 3.46 -7.97
CA ALA A 242 -0.51 2.79 -6.88
C ALA A 242 0.29 2.79 -5.57
N GLY A 243 -0.39 2.97 -4.44
CA GLY A 243 0.20 2.62 -3.14
C GLY A 243 0.44 1.12 -3.07
N ILE A 244 -0.61 0.33 -3.25
CA ILE A 244 -0.57 -1.14 -3.27
C ILE A 244 -1.22 -1.63 -4.56
N TYR A 245 -0.53 -2.52 -5.26
CA TYR A 245 -1.00 -3.10 -6.51
C TYR A 245 -1.09 -4.62 -6.39
N LEU A 246 -2.31 -5.16 -6.48
CA LEU A 246 -2.58 -6.60 -6.46
C LEU A 246 -2.87 -7.06 -7.89
N GLU A 247 -2.02 -7.92 -8.43
CA GLU A 247 -2.09 -8.40 -9.81
C GLU A 247 -2.16 -9.94 -9.88
N ARG A 248 -3.10 -10.51 -10.65
CA ARG A 248 -3.22 -11.94 -11.02
C ARG A 248 -3.33 -12.93 -9.85
N ASP A 249 -4.44 -13.65 -9.80
CA ASP A 249 -4.64 -14.89 -9.04
C ASP A 249 -4.17 -14.83 -7.57
N ASN A 250 -4.25 -13.64 -6.95
CA ASN A 250 -3.86 -13.51 -5.56
C ASN A 250 -4.92 -14.13 -4.65
N SER A 251 -4.46 -14.87 -3.66
CA SER A 251 -5.32 -15.56 -2.70
C SER A 251 -4.87 -15.28 -1.27
N GLN A 252 -5.82 -15.05 -0.37
CA GLN A 252 -5.54 -14.86 1.06
C GLN A 252 -4.53 -13.74 1.33
N ILE A 253 -4.81 -12.55 0.82
CA ILE A 253 -4.00 -11.36 1.07
C ILE A 253 -4.57 -10.61 2.27
N THR A 254 -3.73 -10.32 3.26
CA THR A 254 -4.12 -9.51 4.42
C THR A 254 -3.28 -8.24 4.47
N ILE A 255 -3.95 -7.09 4.49
CA ILE A 255 -3.36 -5.77 4.67
C ILE A 255 -3.82 -5.28 6.04
N GLY A 256 -2.90 -5.30 7.00
CA GLY A 256 -3.08 -4.75 8.34
C GLY A 256 -2.95 -3.24 8.35
N ARG A 257 -2.51 -2.67 9.47
CA ARG A 257 -2.42 -1.21 9.64
C ARG A 257 -1.66 -0.54 8.50
N PHE A 258 -2.23 0.52 7.93
CA PHE A 258 -1.55 1.29 6.88
C PHE A 258 -1.90 2.78 6.90
N LEU A 259 -0.96 3.57 6.38
CA LEU A 259 -1.15 4.94 5.94
C LEU A 259 -0.75 5.02 4.46
N LEU A 260 -1.68 5.41 3.60
CA LEU A 260 -1.45 5.68 2.18
C LEU A 260 -1.81 7.15 1.91
N GLU A 261 -0.81 7.97 1.62
CA GLU A 261 -1.03 9.39 1.28
C GLU A 261 -0.35 9.75 -0.04
N LYS A 262 -0.95 10.69 -0.75
CA LYS A 262 -0.30 11.36 -1.87
C LYS A 262 0.88 12.20 -1.37
N SER A 263 1.99 12.17 -2.09
CA SER A 263 3.12 13.07 -1.85
C SER A 263 2.92 14.44 -2.52
N ASP A 264 3.62 15.45 -2.01
CA ASP A 264 3.67 16.80 -2.61
C ASP A 264 4.26 16.79 -4.04
N ALA A 265 4.96 15.72 -4.44
CA ALA A 265 5.70 15.66 -5.70
C ALA A 265 4.81 15.37 -6.93
N GLY A 266 3.59 14.87 -6.75
CA GLY A 266 2.78 14.48 -7.91
C GLY A 266 1.38 14.01 -7.57
N VAL A 267 0.88 13.05 -8.35
CA VAL A 267 -0.46 12.45 -8.17
C VAL A 267 -0.28 11.04 -7.63
N LEU A 268 -1.19 10.61 -6.77
CA LEU A 268 -1.40 9.21 -6.43
C LEU A 268 -2.64 8.76 -7.21
N GLU A 269 -2.46 8.04 -8.32
CA GLU A 269 -3.59 7.66 -9.17
C GLU A 269 -4.54 6.72 -8.43
N SER A 270 -3.98 5.76 -7.68
CA SER A 270 -4.75 4.85 -6.84
C SER A 270 -4.11 4.56 -5.49
N GLY A 271 -4.93 4.38 -4.45
CA GLY A 271 -4.47 3.89 -3.16
C GLY A 271 -4.13 2.41 -3.24
N ILE A 272 -5.15 1.60 -3.47
CA ILE A 272 -5.07 0.15 -3.68
C ILE A 272 -5.72 -0.18 -5.02
N ALA A 273 -4.94 -0.73 -5.94
CA ALA A 273 -5.40 -1.16 -7.25
C ALA A 273 -5.41 -2.68 -7.35
N LEU A 274 -6.52 -3.20 -7.88
CA LEU A 274 -6.86 -4.61 -7.95
C LEU A 274 -6.90 -5.03 -9.43
N TYR A 275 -6.18 -6.09 -9.79
CA TYR A 275 -6.09 -6.60 -11.16
C TYR A 275 -6.10 -8.14 -11.20
N GLY A 276 -6.93 -8.71 -12.07
CA GLY A 276 -7.10 -10.17 -12.20
C GLY A 276 -8.01 -10.78 -11.13
N ASN A 277 -7.98 -12.10 -10.99
CA ASN A 277 -8.82 -12.81 -10.03
C ASN A 277 -8.24 -12.69 -8.61
N LEU A 278 -9.04 -12.22 -7.67
CA LEU A 278 -8.65 -12.07 -6.27
C LEU A 278 -9.63 -12.86 -5.40
N ASN A 279 -9.14 -13.88 -4.69
CA ASN A 279 -10.04 -14.80 -3.99
C ASN A 279 -10.48 -14.30 -2.61
N MET A 280 -9.52 -13.87 -1.78
CA MET A 280 -9.78 -13.41 -0.42
C MET A 280 -8.79 -12.29 -0.10
N VAL A 281 -9.31 -11.08 0.09
CA VAL A 281 -8.53 -9.89 0.43
C VAL A 281 -9.14 -9.25 1.67
N ASP A 282 -8.36 -9.16 2.74
CA ASP A 282 -8.77 -8.54 4.00
C ASP A 282 -7.94 -7.28 4.24
N ILE A 283 -8.59 -6.13 4.36
CA ILE A 283 -7.95 -4.81 4.51
C ILE A 283 -8.48 -4.16 5.78
N SER A 284 -7.59 -3.79 6.70
CA SER A 284 -7.99 -3.34 8.02
C SER A 284 -7.12 -2.22 8.61
N TYR A 285 -7.74 -1.34 9.41
CA TYR A 285 -7.06 -0.33 10.24
C TYR A 285 -6.18 0.65 9.44
N GLY A 286 -6.73 1.32 8.43
CA GLY A 286 -5.93 2.19 7.58
C GLY A 286 -6.59 3.49 7.15
N LEU A 287 -5.74 4.39 6.68
CA LEU A 287 -6.10 5.68 6.10
C LEU A 287 -5.60 5.73 4.65
N ILE A 288 -6.50 6.05 3.71
CA ILE A 288 -6.15 6.43 2.34
C ILE A 288 -6.50 7.90 2.18
N ALA A 289 -5.51 8.75 1.93
CA ALA A 289 -5.71 10.19 1.78
C ALA A 289 -5.25 10.69 0.40
N GLU A 290 -6.15 11.45 -0.25
CA GLU A 290 -5.90 12.21 -1.48
C GLU A 290 -5.50 11.34 -2.69
N ALA A 291 -5.91 10.06 -2.70
CA ALA A 291 -5.80 9.22 -3.88
C ALA A 291 -6.82 9.65 -4.94
N GLY A 292 -6.48 9.50 -6.23
CA GLY A 292 -7.44 9.62 -7.32
C GLY A 292 -8.60 8.66 -7.10
N LYS A 293 -8.30 7.35 -7.14
CA LYS A 293 -9.21 6.27 -6.73
C LYS A 293 -8.68 5.59 -5.48
N ALA A 294 -9.47 5.43 -4.43
CA ALA A 294 -8.93 4.84 -3.20
C ALA A 294 -8.75 3.32 -3.31
N ILE A 295 -9.82 2.57 -3.59
CA ILE A 295 -9.74 1.13 -3.86
C ILE A 295 -10.45 0.85 -5.18
N TYR A 296 -9.71 0.38 -6.18
CA TYR A 296 -10.21 0.27 -7.55
C TYR A 296 -9.81 -1.02 -8.27
N SER A 297 -10.77 -1.63 -8.98
CA SER A 297 -10.56 -2.74 -9.91
C SER A 297 -10.25 -2.27 -11.33
N LEU A 298 -9.04 -2.57 -11.82
CA LEU A 298 -8.60 -2.28 -13.18
C LEU A 298 -8.91 -3.46 -14.11
N GLY A 299 -9.63 -3.22 -15.22
CA GLY A 299 -9.85 -4.24 -16.25
C GLY A 299 -10.74 -5.40 -15.78
N PRO A 300 -10.50 -6.65 -16.23
CA PRO A 300 -11.34 -7.81 -15.89
C PRO A 300 -11.02 -8.37 -14.50
N ALA A 301 -10.64 -7.50 -13.55
CA ALA A 301 -10.37 -7.94 -12.19
C ALA A 301 -11.68 -8.38 -11.55
N ILE A 302 -11.70 -9.56 -10.91
CA ILE A 302 -12.89 -10.06 -10.23
C ILE A 302 -12.49 -10.35 -8.80
N CYS A 303 -13.11 -9.64 -7.87
CA CYS A 303 -12.92 -9.86 -6.45
C CYS A 303 -13.99 -10.80 -5.90
N HIS A 304 -13.57 -11.96 -5.41
CA HIS A 304 -14.49 -12.96 -4.88
C HIS A 304 -14.86 -12.68 -3.43
N ASN A 305 -13.89 -12.47 -2.54
CA ASN A 305 -14.15 -12.05 -1.16
C ASN A 305 -13.28 -10.84 -0.79
N LEU A 306 -13.93 -9.74 -0.41
CA LEU A 306 -13.28 -8.53 0.10
C LEU A 306 -13.85 -8.16 1.46
N THR A 307 -12.99 -8.05 2.46
CA THR A 307 -13.35 -7.47 3.75
C THR A 307 -12.60 -6.15 3.94
N LEU A 308 -13.33 -5.08 4.18
CA LEU A 308 -12.80 -3.76 4.51
C LEU A 308 -13.25 -3.40 5.93
N SER A 309 -12.32 -3.11 6.83
CA SER A 309 -12.67 -2.81 8.22
C SER A 309 -11.86 -1.68 8.86
N ASN A 310 -12.53 -0.81 9.61
CA ASN A 310 -11.89 0.29 10.35
C ASN A 310 -11.03 1.18 9.42
N LEU A 311 -11.63 1.64 8.31
CA LEU A 311 -10.95 2.43 7.29
C LEU A 311 -11.45 3.88 7.26
N GLN A 312 -10.54 4.80 6.98
CA GLN A 312 -10.87 6.18 6.59
C GLN A 312 -10.36 6.41 5.18
N ILE A 313 -11.25 6.82 4.28
CA ILE A 313 -10.93 6.98 2.86
C ILE A 313 -11.32 8.37 2.40
N PHE A 314 -10.33 9.09 1.89
CA PHE A 314 -10.48 10.39 1.24
C PHE A 314 -9.95 10.25 -0.19
N SER A 315 -10.86 10.22 -1.16
CA SER A 315 -10.54 10.08 -2.58
C SER A 315 -11.05 11.25 -3.40
N VAL A 316 -10.39 11.54 -4.52
CA VAL A 316 -10.84 12.57 -5.47
C VAL A 316 -11.99 12.07 -6.33
N SER A 317 -11.86 10.87 -6.92
CA SER A 317 -12.77 10.29 -7.90
C SER A 317 -13.09 8.82 -7.56
N GLY A 318 -14.02 8.61 -6.61
CA GLY A 318 -14.51 7.28 -6.24
C GLY A 318 -13.68 6.60 -5.14
N ALA A 319 -14.34 6.33 -4.01
CA ALA A 319 -13.66 5.73 -2.87
C ALA A 319 -13.54 4.20 -3.04
N LEU A 320 -14.60 3.56 -3.52
CA LEU A 320 -14.62 2.13 -3.80
C LEU A 320 -15.24 1.86 -5.18
N GLN A 321 -14.47 1.30 -6.10
CA GLN A 321 -14.92 0.98 -7.45
C GLN A 321 -14.49 -0.43 -7.83
N LEU A 322 -15.42 -1.39 -7.84
CA LEU A 322 -15.10 -2.82 -7.91
C LEU A 322 -15.91 -3.56 -8.95
N VAL A 323 -15.35 -4.67 -9.44
CA VAL A 323 -16.08 -5.76 -10.08
C VAL A 323 -15.92 -6.99 -9.18
N ALA A 324 -17.02 -7.62 -8.79
CA ALA A 324 -17.03 -8.67 -7.77
C ALA A 324 -18.03 -9.79 -8.10
N ASP A 325 -17.70 -11.03 -7.71
CA ASP A 325 -18.52 -12.22 -7.98
C ASP A 325 -18.86 -13.05 -6.74
N GLY A 326 -18.51 -12.58 -5.53
CA GLY A 326 -18.80 -13.27 -4.27
C GLY A 326 -19.32 -12.35 -3.18
N LYS A 327 -18.55 -12.16 -2.10
CA LYS A 327 -18.94 -11.39 -0.93
C LYS A 327 -18.04 -10.17 -0.69
N ILE A 328 -18.66 -9.00 -0.58
CA ILE A 328 -18.02 -7.76 -0.17
C ILE A 328 -18.56 -7.37 1.22
N SER A 329 -17.68 -7.07 2.16
CA SER A 329 -18.05 -6.68 3.53
C SER A 329 -17.32 -5.43 3.97
N LEU A 330 -18.05 -4.38 4.33
CA LEU A 330 -17.52 -3.14 4.89
C LEU A 330 -17.98 -3.00 6.33
N THR A 331 -17.07 -2.68 7.24
CA THR A 331 -17.35 -2.50 8.67
C THR A 331 -16.57 -1.32 9.26
N ASN A 332 -17.27 -0.34 9.86
CA ASN A 332 -16.66 0.87 10.41
C ASN A 332 -15.79 1.61 9.35
N VAL A 333 -16.39 1.92 8.21
CA VAL A 333 -15.68 2.58 7.10
C VAL A 333 -16.26 3.98 6.90
N SER A 334 -15.38 4.99 6.89
CA SER A 334 -15.73 6.36 6.53
C SER A 334 -15.23 6.68 5.13
N LEU A 335 -16.14 7.13 4.27
CA LEU A 335 -15.88 7.42 2.86
C LEU A 335 -16.16 8.88 2.53
N MET A 336 -15.16 9.54 1.95
CA MET A 336 -15.26 10.90 1.42
C MET A 336 -14.76 10.91 -0.03
N SER A 337 -15.63 11.26 -0.97
CA SER A 337 -15.34 11.34 -2.41
C SER A 337 -15.83 12.68 -2.97
N SER A 338 -14.99 13.42 -3.70
CA SER A 338 -15.37 14.76 -4.18
C SER A 338 -16.11 14.78 -5.53
N GLU A 339 -15.91 13.78 -6.40
CA GLU A 339 -16.35 13.89 -7.82
C GLU A 339 -17.28 12.76 -8.29
N GLU A 340 -17.25 11.58 -7.66
CA GLU A 340 -18.00 10.38 -8.10
C GLU A 340 -18.66 9.67 -6.92
N ASP A 341 -19.54 8.71 -7.22
CA ASP A 341 -20.14 7.80 -6.23
C ASP A 341 -19.07 7.23 -5.29
N ALA A 342 -19.36 7.28 -3.99
CA ALA A 342 -18.43 6.80 -2.97
C ALA A 342 -18.22 5.28 -3.11
N ILE A 343 -19.25 4.54 -3.49
CA ILE A 343 -19.18 3.10 -3.76
C ILE A 343 -19.87 2.79 -5.09
N ALA A 344 -19.15 2.15 -6.01
CA ALA A 344 -19.68 1.55 -7.22
C ALA A 344 -19.20 0.10 -7.32
N ILE A 345 -20.13 -0.88 -7.39
CA ILE A 345 -19.80 -2.30 -7.50
C ILE A 345 -20.58 -2.93 -8.65
N GLU A 346 -19.88 -3.55 -9.58
CA GLU A 346 -20.41 -4.34 -10.68
C GLU A 346 -20.42 -5.83 -10.32
N ASP A 347 -21.56 -6.48 -10.47
CA ASP A 347 -21.77 -7.91 -10.22
C ASP A 347 -21.32 -8.76 -11.43
N ALA A 348 -20.37 -9.65 -11.20
CA ALA A 348 -19.87 -10.63 -12.15
C ALA A 348 -20.24 -12.10 -11.80
N SER A 349 -21.04 -12.32 -10.74
CA SER A 349 -21.38 -13.65 -10.19
C SER A 349 -22.33 -14.48 -11.05
N GLY A 350 -23.00 -13.87 -12.03
CA GLY A 350 -24.03 -14.53 -12.80
C GLY A 350 -25.22 -14.98 -11.91
N PRO A 351 -25.64 -16.25 -11.94
CA PRO A 351 -26.80 -16.72 -11.18
C PRO A 351 -26.54 -16.90 -9.68
N GLU A 352 -25.28 -16.93 -9.23
CA GLU A 352 -24.94 -17.15 -7.82
C GLU A 352 -25.22 -15.93 -6.94
N GLY A 353 -25.16 -14.72 -7.53
CA GLY A 353 -25.49 -13.45 -6.91
C GLY A 353 -24.35 -12.88 -6.06
N LEU A 354 -24.04 -11.59 -6.27
CA LEU A 354 -23.13 -10.83 -5.43
C LEU A 354 -23.79 -10.49 -4.08
N VAL A 355 -23.06 -10.60 -2.97
CA VAL A 355 -23.53 -10.12 -1.65
C VAL A 355 -22.67 -8.96 -1.18
N VAL A 356 -23.30 -7.82 -0.86
CA VAL A 356 -22.64 -6.64 -0.30
C VAL A 356 -23.21 -6.37 1.10
N ASP A 357 -22.37 -6.59 2.13
CA ASP A 357 -22.68 -6.32 3.55
C ASP A 357 -22.07 -4.98 3.97
N LEU A 358 -22.91 -4.02 4.38
CA LEU A 358 -22.48 -2.71 4.88
C LEU A 358 -22.86 -2.55 6.36
N TYR A 359 -21.87 -2.33 7.23
CA TYR A 359 -22.06 -2.17 8.68
C TYR A 359 -21.32 -0.93 9.21
N HIS A 360 -22.03 -0.01 9.87
CA HIS A 360 -21.47 1.26 10.38
C HIS A 360 -20.65 2.02 9.31
N ILE A 361 -21.34 2.52 8.28
CA ILE A 361 -20.72 3.26 7.18
C ILE A 361 -21.13 4.73 7.25
N ASP A 362 -20.14 5.61 7.19
CA ASP A 362 -20.32 7.07 7.16
C ASP A 362 -19.95 7.61 5.76
N PHE A 363 -20.86 8.39 5.17
CA PHE A 363 -20.69 9.04 3.86
C PHE A 363 -20.80 10.56 3.99
N ASP A 364 -19.84 11.29 3.41
CA ASP A 364 -19.93 12.75 3.31
C ASP A 364 -20.51 13.22 1.97
N PHE A 365 -20.23 12.49 0.87
CA PHE A 365 -20.60 12.89 -0.49
C PHE A 365 -20.85 11.66 -1.38
N PHE A 366 -21.97 11.68 -2.11
CA PHE A 366 -22.41 10.68 -3.09
C PHE A 366 -22.73 9.27 -2.54
N GLY A 367 -23.54 8.52 -3.30
CA GLY A 367 -24.27 7.34 -2.82
C GLY A 367 -23.54 6.01 -3.01
N VAL A 368 -24.31 4.93 -2.88
CA VAL A 368 -23.89 3.56 -3.18
C VAL A 368 -24.60 3.10 -4.45
N GLN A 369 -23.83 2.66 -5.44
CA GLN A 369 -24.32 2.03 -6.66
C GLN A 369 -23.87 0.55 -6.69
N VAL A 370 -24.82 -0.36 -6.84
CA VAL A 370 -24.55 -1.78 -7.11
C VAL A 370 -25.33 -2.16 -8.36
N SER A 371 -24.65 -2.65 -9.39
CA SER A 371 -25.25 -3.04 -10.67
C SER A 371 -25.11 -4.54 -10.90
N GLY A 372 -26.24 -5.23 -11.09
CA GLY A 372 -26.29 -6.68 -11.30
C GLY A 372 -27.70 -7.23 -11.16
N ASP A 373 -28.08 -8.22 -11.98
CA ASP A 373 -29.43 -8.79 -11.97
C ASP A 373 -29.73 -9.56 -10.66
N ASN A 374 -28.70 -10.11 -10.03
CA ASN A 374 -28.79 -10.99 -8.85
C ASN A 374 -28.04 -10.45 -7.61
N ALA A 375 -27.57 -9.20 -7.65
CA ALA A 375 -26.87 -8.60 -6.52
C ALA A 375 -27.81 -8.41 -5.32
N THR A 376 -27.30 -8.65 -4.11
CA THR A 376 -27.99 -8.44 -2.84
C THR A 376 -27.23 -7.41 -2.01
N LEU A 377 -27.88 -6.28 -1.73
CA LEU A 377 -27.36 -5.26 -0.81
C LEU A 377 -27.97 -5.44 0.58
N ILE A 378 -27.12 -5.65 1.57
CA ILE A 378 -27.50 -5.80 2.98
C ILE A 378 -26.93 -4.61 3.75
N LEU A 379 -27.84 -3.78 4.26
CA LEU A 379 -27.52 -2.68 5.16
C LEU A 379 -27.74 -3.16 6.60
N GLN A 380 -26.79 -2.93 7.50
CA GLN A 380 -26.86 -3.33 8.92
C GLN A 380 -26.37 -2.17 9.80
N ASP A 381 -27.17 -1.80 10.82
CA ASP A 381 -26.95 -0.77 11.85
C ASP A 381 -26.31 0.59 11.42
N ASP A 382 -26.90 1.70 11.87
CA ASP A 382 -26.31 3.06 11.84
C ASP A 382 -25.59 3.48 10.53
N VAL A 383 -26.16 3.17 9.36
CA VAL A 383 -25.70 3.74 8.07
C VAL A 383 -26.20 5.18 7.95
N ASN A 384 -25.30 6.16 8.05
CA ASN A 384 -25.63 7.58 7.90
C ASN A 384 -25.51 7.98 6.43
N ILE A 385 -26.65 8.11 5.75
CA ILE A 385 -26.71 8.62 4.37
C ILE A 385 -26.95 10.14 4.43
N THR A 386 -25.92 10.92 4.16
CA THR A 386 -26.04 12.37 3.99
C THR A 386 -26.41 12.69 2.54
N VAL A 387 -27.64 13.19 2.31
CA VAL A 387 -28.09 13.62 0.98
C VAL A 387 -27.86 15.12 0.85
N ILE A 388 -27.04 15.54 -0.13
CA ILE A 388 -26.84 16.95 -0.48
C ILE A 388 -27.74 17.28 -1.67
N ASP A 389 -28.55 18.33 -1.51
CA ASP A 389 -29.63 18.74 -2.40
C ASP A 389 -29.06 19.63 -3.53
N GLU A 390 -28.40 19.03 -4.53
CA GLU A 390 -28.08 19.72 -5.79
C GLU A 390 -28.78 19.04 -6.99
N PRO A 391 -29.49 19.80 -7.84
CA PRO A 391 -30.25 19.22 -8.94
C PRO A 391 -29.32 18.71 -10.06
N LEU A 392 -29.28 17.39 -10.27
CA LEU A 392 -28.67 16.77 -11.44
C LEU A 392 -29.40 17.23 -12.72
N SER A 393 -28.64 17.71 -13.71
CA SER A 393 -29.17 18.36 -14.92
C SER A 393 -29.45 17.41 -16.10
N THR A 394 -29.17 16.11 -15.97
CA THR A 394 -29.44 15.10 -17.02
C THR A 394 -29.84 13.75 -16.42
N PRO A 395 -30.88 13.07 -16.95
CA PRO A 395 -31.24 11.72 -16.53
C PRO A 395 -30.34 10.68 -17.21
N LEU A 396 -29.78 9.77 -16.42
CA LEU A 396 -29.00 8.60 -16.87
C LEU A 396 -29.95 7.39 -17.02
N GLU A 397 -29.80 6.61 -18.10
CA GLU A 397 -30.52 5.35 -18.34
C GLU A 397 -29.70 4.15 -17.83
N GLY A 398 -30.23 3.41 -16.85
CA GLY A 398 -29.59 2.27 -16.18
C GLY A 398 -30.10 2.14 -14.75
N ALA A 399 -29.94 1.00 -14.06
CA ALA A 399 -30.50 0.82 -12.72
C ALA A 399 -29.87 1.83 -11.71
N HIS A 400 -30.68 2.79 -11.26
CA HIS A 400 -30.30 3.81 -10.29
C HIS A 400 -31.04 3.61 -8.97
N LEU A 401 -30.31 3.60 -7.85
CA LEU A 401 -30.89 3.93 -6.56
C LEU A 401 -30.83 5.45 -6.36
N THR A 402 -31.78 6.20 -6.95
CA THR A 402 -31.90 7.64 -6.72
C THR A 402 -32.71 7.92 -5.46
N VAL A 403 -32.10 8.50 -4.43
CA VAL A 403 -32.80 9.06 -3.27
C VAL A 403 -32.97 10.57 -3.48
N THR A 404 -34.09 10.99 -4.07
CA THR A 404 -34.43 12.42 -4.26
C THR A 404 -35.22 12.95 -3.07
N ALA A 405 -34.69 13.97 -2.40
CA ALA A 405 -35.29 14.56 -1.20
C ALA A 405 -36.25 15.73 -1.53
N GLU A 406 -37.30 15.50 -2.33
CA GLU A 406 -38.43 16.43 -2.33
C GLU A 406 -39.53 15.93 -1.39
N LYS A 407 -39.56 16.52 -0.19
CA LYS A 407 -40.67 16.41 0.78
C LYS A 407 -41.23 14.98 0.96
N ARG A 408 -40.63 14.26 1.93
CA ARG A 408 -41.28 13.14 2.64
C ARG A 408 -41.83 12.05 1.70
N LYS A 409 -40.98 11.34 0.97
CA LYS A 409 -41.27 10.00 0.43
C LYS A 409 -39.99 9.36 -0.11
N VAL A 410 -39.68 8.15 0.35
CA VAL A 410 -38.81 7.22 -0.39
C VAL A 410 -39.68 6.64 -1.49
N LEU A 411 -39.48 7.07 -2.73
CA LEU A 411 -40.18 6.56 -3.91
C LEU A 411 -39.26 5.59 -4.64
N PHE A 412 -39.65 4.33 -4.68
CA PHE A 412 -39.06 3.32 -5.57
C PHE A 412 -39.63 3.56 -6.97
N ASN A 413 -38.80 3.96 -7.92
CA ASN A 413 -39.21 4.05 -9.31
C ASN A 413 -38.91 2.70 -9.99
N ASP A 414 -39.99 2.02 -10.36
CA ASP A 414 -40.06 0.77 -11.13
C ASP A 414 -39.67 -0.56 -10.47
N THR A 415 -40.22 -1.61 -11.07
CA THR A 415 -40.33 -3.00 -10.59
C THR A 415 -39.00 -3.55 -10.09
N LEU A 416 -38.92 -3.86 -8.79
CA LEU A 416 -37.94 -4.81 -8.26
C LEU A 416 -38.02 -6.10 -9.09
N PRO A 417 -36.88 -6.61 -9.60
CA PRO A 417 -36.83 -7.94 -10.19
C PRO A 417 -37.38 -8.98 -9.20
N VAL A 418 -38.04 -10.01 -9.72
CA VAL A 418 -38.59 -11.10 -8.91
C VAL A 418 -37.44 -11.78 -8.15
N GLY A 419 -37.36 -11.60 -6.83
CA GLY A 419 -36.35 -12.27 -5.99
C GLY A 419 -35.76 -11.40 -4.86
N TRP A 420 -35.92 -10.08 -4.92
CA TRP A 420 -35.33 -9.16 -3.94
C TRP A 420 -36.15 -9.11 -2.63
N THR A 421 -35.49 -9.27 -1.48
CA THR A 421 -36.10 -9.13 -0.15
C THR A 421 -35.39 -8.03 0.63
N LEU A 422 -36.06 -6.90 0.86
CA LEU A 422 -35.56 -5.84 1.73
C LEU A 422 -35.86 -6.20 3.20
N LEU A 423 -34.85 -6.58 3.97
CA LEU A 423 -34.99 -6.85 5.40
C LEU A 423 -35.04 -5.54 6.20
N LYS A 424 -36.26 -5.14 6.52
CA LYS A 424 -36.72 -4.20 7.57
C LYS A 424 -35.60 -3.48 8.34
N MET A 425 -35.34 -2.21 8.02
CA MET A 425 -34.49 -1.33 8.83
C MET A 425 -35.21 -0.06 9.30
N PRO A 426 -34.85 0.47 10.48
CA PRO A 426 -35.16 1.84 10.86
C PRO A 426 -34.24 2.80 10.10
N VAL A 427 -34.83 3.73 9.34
CA VAL A 427 -34.08 4.84 8.71
C VAL A 427 -34.10 6.01 9.69
N TYR A 428 -32.93 6.52 10.05
CA TYR A 428 -32.79 7.73 10.85
C TYR A 428 -32.56 8.92 9.94
N ILE A 429 -33.49 9.89 9.97
CA ILE A 429 -33.39 11.12 9.18
C ILE A 429 -32.96 12.22 10.15
N TRP A 430 -31.81 12.84 9.87
CA TRP A 430 -31.41 14.07 10.54
C TRP A 430 -31.97 15.24 9.75
N ASP A 431 -32.62 16.17 10.44
CA ASP A 431 -32.95 17.44 9.81
C ASP A 431 -31.71 18.36 9.81
N ALA A 432 -31.75 19.41 9.00
CA ALA A 432 -30.69 20.41 8.90
C ALA A 432 -30.39 21.16 10.22
N SER A 433 -31.11 20.86 11.32
CA SER A 433 -30.88 21.42 12.66
C SER A 433 -30.20 20.46 13.64
N GLY A 434 -29.82 19.26 13.19
CA GLY A 434 -29.14 18.25 14.03
C GLY A 434 -30.06 17.56 15.05
N GLY A 435 -31.39 17.69 14.90
CA GLY A 435 -32.36 17.02 15.74
C GLY A 435 -32.65 15.59 15.26
N ARG A 436 -32.61 14.60 16.17
CA ARG A 436 -33.11 13.24 15.89
C ARG A 436 -34.63 13.30 15.62
N ALA A 437 -35.03 13.11 14.36
CA ALA A 437 -36.44 12.91 14.00
C ALA A 437 -36.93 11.51 14.47
N PRO A 438 -38.25 11.29 14.66
CA PRO A 438 -38.77 10.04 15.18
C PRO A 438 -38.49 8.85 14.26
N LYS A 439 -38.32 7.68 14.89
CA LYS A 439 -38.01 6.38 14.29
C LYS A 439 -39.11 5.97 13.28
N TYR A 440 -38.78 5.88 11.99
CA TYR A 440 -39.68 5.32 10.98
C TYR A 440 -39.27 3.88 10.65
N SER A 441 -40.23 2.94 10.75
CA SER A 441 -40.06 1.58 10.27
C SER A 441 -40.76 1.43 8.91
N PHE A 442 -40.02 1.08 7.87
CA PHE A 442 -40.60 0.77 6.57
C PHE A 442 -40.66 -0.75 6.37
N THR A 443 -41.74 -1.24 5.79
CA THR A 443 -41.87 -2.64 5.33
C THR A 443 -42.20 -2.56 3.84
N ALA A 444 -41.25 -2.94 2.97
CA ALA A 444 -41.50 -3.08 1.55
C ALA A 444 -41.99 -4.51 1.29
N THR A 445 -43.16 -4.67 0.66
CA THR A 445 -43.65 -5.97 0.18
C THR A 445 -43.68 -5.91 -1.34
N ALA A 446 -42.96 -6.81 -2.01
CA ALA A 446 -43.05 -6.94 -3.46
C ALA A 446 -44.44 -7.49 -3.82
N ILE A 447 -45.26 -6.69 -4.52
CA ILE A 447 -46.56 -7.14 -5.02
C ILE A 447 -46.38 -7.54 -6.49
N ARG A 448 -46.70 -8.80 -6.81
CA ARG A 448 -46.76 -9.30 -8.19
C ARG A 448 -47.74 -8.43 -8.99
N GLN A 449 -47.31 -7.89 -10.13
CA GLN A 449 -48.23 -7.21 -11.06
C GLN A 449 -49.36 -8.18 -11.46
N GLY A 450 -50.57 -7.91 -10.97
CA GLY A 450 -51.76 -8.70 -11.28
C GLY A 450 -52.93 -8.53 -10.31
N GLU A 451 -52.71 -8.11 -9.06
CA GLU A 451 -53.80 -7.91 -8.09
C GLU A 451 -54.12 -6.42 -7.90
N LEU A 452 -55.16 -5.96 -8.61
CA LEU A 452 -55.87 -4.73 -8.32
C LEU A 452 -56.51 -4.83 -6.93
N LEU A 453 -55.99 -4.12 -5.93
CA LEU A 453 -56.73 -3.82 -4.72
C LEU A 453 -56.78 -2.33 -4.44
N ARG A 454 -58.01 -1.82 -4.60
CA ARG A 454 -58.52 -0.58 -4.03
C ARG A 454 -58.33 -0.56 -2.52
N GLN A 455 -58.24 0.68 -2.02
CA GLN A 455 -58.50 1.16 -0.65
C GLN A 455 -57.27 1.45 0.21
N TRP A 456 -56.99 2.74 0.36
CA TRP A 456 -56.52 3.34 1.60
C TRP A 456 -57.55 4.38 2.05
N ASN A 457 -58.05 4.22 3.27
CA ASN A 457 -58.68 5.29 4.04
C ASN A 457 -58.15 5.20 5.48
N ARG A 458 -57.49 6.29 5.88
CA ARG A 458 -56.90 6.66 7.19
C ARG A 458 -55.56 6.03 7.58
#